data_AF-A0A1L8ZBC2-F1
#
_entry.id   AF-A0A1L8ZBC2-F1
#
_cell.length_a   1.000
_cell.length_b   1.000
_cell.length_c   1.000
_cell.angle_alpha   90.00
_cell.angle_beta   90.00
_cell.angle_gamma   90.00
#
_symmetry.space_group_name_H-M   'P 1'
#
loop_
_entity.id
_entity.type
_entity.pdbx_description
1 polymer ?
#
loop_
_entity_poly.entity_id
_entity_poly.type
_entity_poly.pdbx_seq_one_letter_code
_entity_poly.pdbx_strand_id
1 'polypeptide(L)'
;ILPDYQIPVEFNTLGEYLEHLTLEGLKFRYKTLTNKIKDRAFYELSVIIGMGFEGYFLIVWDFIKFAHDHDIPVGAGRGSGAGSIVAYALRITDIDPLKYNLLFERFLNPERISMPDFDIDFCFEGRDEIIKYVTNKYGEDKVAQIITFGTLKPKAVVKDVARVLDIPFAESNELTKLIPDGPKVSLKEVLDDNSLKEYFISKPVYKELMDAALVLEGMNRHASTHAAGIVISKTPLTDYVPLYKDYKQGSVSTQYTMDLLEECGLVKMDFLGLKTLTLIKNAENLIRSVNPDFKIKNIPDNDVKT
;
A
#
# COMPACT_ATOMS: atom_id res chain seq x y z
N ILE A 1 -0.90 18.30 -1.60
CA ILE A 1 0.40 19.00 -1.67
C ILE A 1 1.44 17.96 -2.03
N LEU A 2 2.00 18.02 -3.24
CA LEU A 2 3.05 17.10 -3.69
C LEU A 2 4.42 17.67 -3.31
N PRO A 3 5.41 16.81 -3.01
CA PRO A 3 6.79 17.25 -2.87
C PRO A 3 7.31 17.75 -4.23
N ASP A 4 8.30 18.65 -4.18
CA ASP A 4 8.95 19.11 -5.41
C ASP A 4 9.85 18.00 -5.96
N TYR A 5 9.73 17.72 -7.27
CA TYR A 5 10.60 16.78 -7.96
C TYR A 5 11.67 17.55 -8.75
N GLN A 6 12.94 17.20 -8.53
CA GLN A 6 14.05 17.82 -9.24
C GLN A 6 14.23 17.16 -10.61
N ILE A 7 14.08 17.95 -11.68
CA ILE A 7 14.30 17.49 -13.05
C ILE A 7 15.74 17.76 -13.50
N PRO A 8 16.27 17.00 -14.46
CA PRO A 8 17.56 17.28 -15.08
C PRO A 8 17.59 18.66 -15.75
N VAL A 9 18.76 19.29 -15.77
CA VAL A 9 18.95 20.68 -16.26
C VAL A 9 18.64 20.84 -17.75
N GLU A 10 18.57 19.74 -18.49
CA GLU A 10 18.22 19.73 -19.92
C GLU A 10 16.73 19.98 -20.17
N PHE A 11 15.87 19.91 -19.15
CA PHE A 11 14.43 20.08 -19.25
C PHE A 11 13.98 21.33 -18.48
N ASN A 12 13.00 22.07 -19.03
CA ASN A 12 12.52 23.30 -18.41
C ASN A 12 11.30 23.06 -17.51
N THR A 13 10.53 22.00 -17.79
CA THR A 13 9.29 21.69 -17.06
C THR A 13 9.19 20.21 -16.70
N LEU A 14 8.39 19.90 -15.67
CA LEU A 14 8.06 18.52 -15.28
C LEU A 14 7.39 17.77 -16.44
N GLY A 15 6.50 18.43 -17.18
CA GLY A 15 5.79 17.85 -18.32
C GLY A 15 6.71 17.48 -19.47
N GLU A 16 7.67 18.35 -19.83
CA GLU A 16 8.69 18.04 -20.83
C GLU A 16 9.50 16.80 -20.46
N TYR A 17 9.91 16.70 -19.19
CA TYR A 17 10.66 15.55 -18.71
C TYR A 17 9.82 14.27 -18.68
N LEU A 18 8.56 14.36 -18.24
CA LEU A 18 7.62 13.24 -18.22
C LEU A 18 7.33 12.72 -19.64
N GLU A 19 7.12 13.62 -20.60
CA GLU A 19 6.93 13.27 -22.02
C GLU A 19 8.17 12.55 -22.57
N HIS A 20 9.36 13.09 -22.31
CA HIS A 20 10.61 12.46 -22.73
C HIS A 20 10.74 11.03 -22.20
N LEU A 21 10.56 10.83 -20.88
CA LEU A 21 10.62 9.51 -20.25
C LEU A 21 9.55 8.56 -20.80
N THR A 22 8.36 9.07 -21.08
CA THR A 22 7.27 8.27 -21.66
C THR A 22 7.66 7.78 -23.05
N LEU A 23 8.20 8.64 -23.92
CA LEU A 23 8.61 8.25 -25.26
C LEU A 23 9.76 7.24 -25.25
N GLU A 24 10.76 7.42 -24.40
CA GLU A 24 11.85 6.44 -24.22
C GLU A 24 11.32 5.10 -23.67
N GLY A 25 10.43 5.15 -22.67
CA GLY A 25 9.77 3.97 -22.12
C GLY A 25 8.95 3.20 -23.16
N LEU A 26 8.21 3.90 -24.02
CA LEU A 26 7.44 3.27 -25.10
C LEU A 26 8.35 2.60 -26.14
N LYS A 27 9.49 3.21 -26.50
CA LYS A 27 10.49 2.58 -27.39
C LYS A 27 11.08 1.31 -26.77
N PHE A 28 11.24 1.30 -25.44
CA PHE A 28 11.69 0.11 -24.72
C PHE A 28 10.62 -1.00 -24.68
N ARG A 29 9.34 -0.64 -24.45
CA ARG A 29 8.22 -1.58 -24.32
C ARG A 29 7.76 -2.18 -25.66
N TYR A 30 7.77 -1.38 -26.73
CA TYR A 30 7.24 -1.77 -28.03
C TYR A 30 8.34 -1.80 -29.09
N LYS A 31 8.41 -2.90 -29.85
CA LYS A 31 9.30 -3.01 -31.01
C LYS A 31 8.99 -1.96 -32.09
N THR A 32 7.71 -1.64 -32.28
CA THR A 32 7.23 -0.67 -33.27
C THR A 32 6.18 0.24 -32.66
N LEU A 33 6.42 1.55 -32.69
CA LEU A 33 5.47 2.56 -32.23
C LEU A 33 4.44 2.89 -33.32
N THR A 34 3.27 2.27 -33.21
CA THR A 34 2.12 2.58 -34.07
C THR A 34 1.49 3.93 -33.71
N ASN A 35 0.71 4.52 -34.63
CA ASN A 35 -0.03 5.75 -34.35
C ASN A 35 -0.99 5.56 -33.17
N LYS A 36 -1.68 4.41 -33.07
CA LYS A 36 -2.55 4.09 -31.93
C LYS A 36 -1.86 4.20 -30.57
N ILE A 37 -0.59 3.75 -30.47
CA ILE A 37 0.21 3.84 -29.24
C ILE A 37 0.54 5.30 -28.94
N LYS A 38 1.03 6.03 -29.94
CA LYS A 38 1.40 7.44 -29.79
C LYS A 38 0.20 8.31 -29.43
N ASP A 39 -0.91 8.15 -30.14
CA ASP A 39 -2.14 8.91 -29.92
C ASP A 39 -2.68 8.69 -28.50
N ARG A 40 -2.66 7.44 -28.01
CA ARG A 40 -3.02 7.14 -26.61
C ARG A 40 -2.06 7.81 -25.64
N ALA A 41 -0.75 7.73 -25.87
CA ALA A 41 0.25 8.31 -24.97
C ALA A 41 0.15 9.84 -24.90
N PHE A 42 0.02 10.52 -26.04
CA PHE A 42 -0.11 11.98 -26.09
C PHE A 42 -1.44 12.45 -25.49
N TYR A 43 -2.52 11.71 -25.68
CA TYR A 43 -3.79 11.98 -24.99
C TYR A 43 -3.61 11.90 -23.47
N GLU A 44 -3.07 10.79 -22.95
CA GLU A 44 -2.87 10.63 -21.51
C GLU A 44 -1.93 11.69 -20.93
N LEU A 45 -0.80 11.99 -21.61
CA LEU A 45 0.13 13.04 -21.22
C LEU A 45 -0.57 14.40 -21.14
N SER A 46 -1.40 14.74 -22.13
CA SER A 46 -2.15 16.00 -22.15
C SER A 46 -3.09 16.13 -20.96
N VAL A 47 -3.73 15.03 -20.53
CA VAL A 47 -4.60 15.00 -19.36
C VAL A 47 -3.78 15.11 -18.08
N ILE A 48 -2.69 14.36 -17.95
CA ILE A 48 -1.81 14.36 -16.75
C ILE A 48 -1.20 15.75 -16.52
N ILE A 49 -0.66 16.36 -17.59
CA ILE A 49 -0.07 17.71 -17.56
C ILE A 49 -1.17 18.75 -17.33
N GLY A 50 -2.30 18.65 -18.04
CA GLY A 50 -3.43 19.57 -17.88
C GLY A 50 -4.02 19.58 -16.47
N MET A 51 -3.95 18.46 -15.74
CA MET A 51 -4.39 18.35 -14.35
C MET A 51 -3.27 18.63 -13.32
N GLY A 52 -2.02 18.83 -13.76
CA GLY A 52 -0.88 19.12 -12.88
C GLY A 52 -0.37 17.92 -12.08
N PHE A 53 -0.57 16.69 -12.55
CA PHE A 53 -0.13 15.46 -11.87
C PHE A 53 1.23 14.93 -12.33
N GLU A 54 1.91 15.67 -13.19
CA GLU A 54 3.26 15.35 -13.69
C GLU A 54 4.29 15.12 -12.59
N GLY A 55 4.30 15.93 -11.53
CA GLY A 55 5.17 15.70 -10.36
C GLY A 55 4.89 14.37 -9.66
N TYR A 56 3.62 13.99 -9.52
CA TYR A 56 3.23 12.72 -8.91
C TYR A 56 3.74 11.52 -9.71
N PHE A 57 3.55 11.53 -11.03
CA PHE A 57 4.06 10.47 -11.90
C PHE A 57 5.59 10.35 -11.84
N LEU A 58 6.31 11.48 -11.80
CA LEU A 58 7.76 11.48 -11.71
C LEU A 58 8.26 10.93 -10.36
N ILE A 59 7.60 11.28 -9.25
CA ILE A 59 7.93 10.71 -7.93
C ILE A 59 7.74 9.19 -7.94
N VAL A 60 6.59 8.73 -8.47
CA VAL A 60 6.26 7.30 -8.54
C VAL A 60 7.23 6.53 -9.42
N TRP A 61 7.50 7.06 -10.62
CA TRP A 61 8.49 6.52 -11.54
C TRP A 61 9.86 6.37 -10.87
N ASP A 62 10.28 7.37 -10.11
CA ASP A 62 11.63 7.46 -9.57
C ASP A 62 11.97 6.34 -8.58
N PHE A 63 11.11 6.10 -7.59
CA PHE A 63 11.38 5.02 -6.63
C PHE A 63 11.13 3.63 -7.23
N ILE A 64 10.27 3.51 -8.25
CA ILE A 64 10.11 2.27 -9.01
C ILE A 64 11.35 2.00 -9.88
N LYS A 65 11.91 3.03 -10.51
CA LYS A 65 13.18 2.94 -11.24
C LYS A 65 14.29 2.51 -10.28
N PHE A 66 14.39 3.12 -9.10
CA PHE A 66 15.35 2.70 -8.07
C PHE A 66 15.18 1.22 -7.72
N ALA A 67 13.94 0.74 -7.52
CA ALA A 67 13.65 -0.67 -7.25
C ALA A 67 14.17 -1.58 -8.38
N HIS A 68 13.88 -1.25 -9.64
CA HIS A 68 14.36 -2.01 -10.79
C HIS A 68 15.89 -2.00 -10.91
N ASP A 69 16.53 -0.86 -10.67
CA ASP A 69 18.00 -0.70 -10.75
C ASP A 69 18.73 -1.50 -9.65
N HIS A 70 18.07 -1.77 -8.52
CA HIS A 70 18.59 -2.54 -7.37
C HIS A 70 18.04 -3.97 -7.30
N ASP A 71 17.42 -4.47 -8.37
CA ASP A 71 16.85 -5.83 -8.46
C ASP A 71 15.81 -6.14 -7.37
N ILE A 72 15.08 -5.12 -6.91
CA ILE A 72 13.95 -5.24 -5.99
C ILE A 72 12.68 -5.51 -6.83
N PRO A 73 12.04 -6.69 -6.70
CA PRO A 73 10.83 -6.99 -7.44
C PRO A 73 9.69 -6.03 -7.12
N VAL A 74 9.08 -5.51 -8.18
CA VAL A 74 7.87 -4.68 -8.15
C VAL A 74 6.73 -5.49 -8.77
N GLY A 75 5.53 -5.37 -8.22
CA GLY A 75 4.33 -5.99 -8.77
C GLY A 75 3.96 -5.39 -10.13
N ALA A 76 3.14 -6.12 -10.90
CA ALA A 76 2.74 -5.69 -12.24
C ALA A 76 1.83 -4.43 -12.27
N GLY A 77 1.46 -3.91 -11.09
CA GLY A 77 0.53 -2.82 -10.87
C GLY A 77 -0.84 -3.33 -10.40
N ARG A 78 -1.38 -2.74 -9.33
CA ARG A 78 -2.74 -2.97 -8.85
C ARG A 78 -3.62 -1.76 -9.14
N GLY A 79 -4.93 -2.00 -9.15
CA GLY A 79 -5.93 -0.94 -9.19
C GLY A 79 -6.12 -0.38 -10.60
N SER A 80 -6.60 0.85 -10.67
CA SER A 80 -6.89 1.51 -11.95
C SER A 80 -5.62 1.96 -12.69
N GLY A 81 -4.49 2.14 -11.99
CA GLY A 81 -3.22 2.59 -12.59
C GLY A 81 -2.72 1.73 -13.76
N ALA A 82 -3.07 0.43 -13.80
CA ALA A 82 -2.77 -0.46 -14.92
C ALA A 82 -3.40 -0.03 -16.26
N GLY A 83 -4.40 0.86 -16.24
CA GLY A 83 -5.04 1.40 -17.44
C GLY A 83 -4.27 2.50 -18.15
N SER A 84 -3.19 3.03 -17.56
CA SER A 84 -2.39 4.11 -18.14
C SER A 84 -1.23 3.58 -18.98
N ILE A 85 -1.18 3.98 -20.25
CA ILE A 85 -0.02 3.71 -21.12
C ILE A 85 1.21 4.50 -20.68
N VAL A 86 1.03 5.67 -20.07
CA VAL A 86 2.12 6.46 -19.48
C VAL A 86 2.73 5.70 -18.31
N ALA A 87 1.91 5.15 -17.40
CA ALA A 87 2.39 4.31 -16.30
C ALA A 87 3.12 3.05 -16.81
N TYR A 88 2.59 2.41 -17.86
CA TYR A 88 3.22 1.25 -18.49
C TYR A 88 4.58 1.60 -19.13
N ALA A 89 4.67 2.74 -19.82
CA ALA A 89 5.90 3.23 -20.43
C ALA A 89 6.99 3.52 -19.38
N LEU A 90 6.61 4.18 -18.29
CA LEU A 90 7.48 4.49 -17.15
C LEU A 90 7.86 3.26 -16.32
N ARG A 91 7.32 2.08 -16.65
CA ARG A 91 7.51 0.85 -15.88
C ARG A 91 6.97 0.91 -14.45
N ILE A 92 6.02 1.80 -14.20
CA ILE A 92 5.20 1.82 -12.99
C ILE A 92 4.27 0.60 -12.97
N THR A 93 3.77 0.22 -14.14
CA THR A 93 2.99 -1.00 -14.36
C THR A 93 3.65 -1.86 -15.44
N ASP A 94 3.40 -3.17 -15.40
CA ASP A 94 3.94 -4.13 -16.37
C ASP A 94 2.85 -4.76 -17.26
N ILE A 95 1.61 -4.32 -17.15
CA ILE A 95 0.48 -4.77 -17.97
C ILE A 95 0.28 -3.82 -19.14
N ASP A 96 0.30 -4.33 -20.38
CA ASP A 96 0.02 -3.54 -21.58
C ASP A 96 -1.47 -3.17 -21.66
N PRO A 97 -1.84 -1.89 -21.45
CA PRO A 97 -3.24 -1.49 -21.41
C PRO A 97 -3.94 -1.60 -22.77
N LEU A 98 -3.20 -1.49 -23.88
CA LEU A 98 -3.78 -1.60 -25.22
C LEU A 98 -4.05 -3.05 -25.60
N LYS A 99 -3.24 -3.99 -25.12
CA LYS A 99 -3.43 -5.43 -25.35
C LYS A 99 -4.69 -5.96 -24.66
N TYR A 100 -4.97 -5.48 -23.44
CA TYR A 100 -6.11 -5.93 -22.63
C TYR A 100 -7.30 -4.95 -22.61
N ASN A 101 -7.29 -3.94 -23.50
CA ASN A 101 -8.33 -2.91 -23.60
C ASN A 101 -8.64 -2.21 -22.26
N LEU A 102 -7.59 -1.92 -21.48
CA LEU A 102 -7.72 -1.18 -20.22
C LEU A 102 -7.92 0.32 -20.47
N LEU A 103 -8.84 0.90 -19.72
CA LEU A 103 -9.28 2.29 -19.88
C LEU A 103 -8.48 3.23 -18.97
N PHE A 104 -7.97 4.32 -19.52
CA PHE A 104 -7.23 5.33 -18.77
C PHE A 104 -8.16 6.15 -17.89
N GLU A 105 -9.37 6.41 -18.36
CA GLU A 105 -10.37 7.27 -17.72
C GLU A 105 -10.89 6.67 -16.41
N ARG A 106 -10.71 5.36 -16.22
CA ARG A 106 -10.96 4.69 -14.93
C ARG A 106 -9.88 5.01 -13.89
N PHE A 107 -8.68 5.33 -14.34
CA PHE A 107 -7.58 5.80 -13.50
C PHE A 107 -7.67 7.29 -13.26
N LEU A 108 -7.72 8.07 -14.34
CA LEU A 108 -7.73 9.53 -14.28
C LEU A 108 -8.80 10.06 -15.23
N ASN A 109 -9.88 10.60 -14.65
CA ASN A 109 -10.99 11.14 -15.42
C ASN A 109 -10.81 12.66 -15.58
N PRO A 110 -10.72 13.20 -16.81
CA PRO A 110 -10.58 14.64 -17.03
C PRO A 110 -11.77 15.46 -16.52
N GLU A 111 -12.98 14.86 -16.44
CA GLU A 111 -14.18 15.53 -15.94
C GLU A 111 -14.26 15.56 -14.40
N ARG A 112 -13.44 14.75 -13.71
CA ARG A 112 -13.41 14.67 -12.25
C ARG A 112 -11.98 14.74 -11.75
N ILE A 113 -11.59 15.90 -11.26
CA ILE A 113 -10.28 16.08 -10.61
C ILE A 113 -10.27 15.33 -9.28
N SER A 114 -9.70 14.14 -9.29
CA SER A 114 -9.34 13.37 -8.10
C SER A 114 -7.86 13.03 -8.15
N MET A 115 -7.24 12.92 -6.97
CA MET A 115 -5.84 12.53 -6.88
C MET A 115 -5.64 11.11 -7.45
N PRO A 116 -4.70 10.90 -8.38
CA PRO A 116 -4.34 9.56 -8.82
C PRO A 116 -3.72 8.78 -7.65
N ASP A 117 -4.06 7.50 -7.56
CA ASP A 117 -3.56 6.60 -6.51
C ASP A 117 -2.97 5.34 -7.17
N PHE A 118 -1.64 5.24 -7.21
CA PHE A 118 -0.94 4.03 -7.61
C PHE A 118 -0.74 3.14 -6.38
N ASP A 119 -1.45 2.02 -6.40
CA ASP A 119 -1.22 0.89 -5.50
C ASP A 119 0.06 0.13 -5.91
N ILE A 120 1.16 0.34 -5.19
CA ILE A 120 2.47 -0.20 -5.58
C ILE A 120 2.87 -1.33 -4.64
N ASP A 121 3.12 -2.48 -5.25
CA ASP A 121 3.54 -3.67 -4.54
C ASP A 121 5.05 -3.86 -4.69
N PHE A 122 5.76 -3.95 -3.57
CA PHE A 122 7.16 -4.34 -3.51
C PHE A 122 7.29 -5.74 -2.92
N CYS A 123 8.40 -6.41 -3.19
CA CYS A 123 8.73 -7.61 -2.43
C CYS A 123 8.87 -7.27 -0.94
N PHE A 124 8.50 -8.21 -0.08
CA PHE A 124 8.51 -7.99 1.37
C PHE A 124 9.90 -7.61 1.90
N GLU A 125 10.96 -8.19 1.33
CA GLU A 125 12.34 -8.01 1.78
C GLU A 125 12.97 -6.68 1.31
N GLY A 126 12.56 -6.18 0.14
CA GLY A 126 13.11 -4.95 -0.46
C GLY A 126 12.33 -3.68 -0.11
N ARG A 127 11.13 -3.81 0.47
CA ARG A 127 10.28 -2.67 0.84
C ARG A 127 11.02 -1.63 1.67
N ASP A 128 11.72 -2.04 2.72
CA ASP A 128 12.39 -1.12 3.64
C ASP A 128 13.54 -0.34 2.97
N GLU A 129 14.15 -0.90 1.92
CA GLU A 129 15.17 -0.22 1.13
C GLU A 129 14.57 0.91 0.30
N ILE A 130 13.38 0.71 -0.28
CA ILE A 130 12.63 1.76 -0.98
C ILE A 130 12.25 2.88 -0.02
N ILE A 131 11.79 2.55 1.19
CA ILE A 131 11.46 3.55 2.22
C ILE A 131 12.69 4.41 2.52
N LYS A 132 13.85 3.76 2.77
CA LYS A 132 15.10 4.48 3.02
C LYS A 132 15.52 5.36 1.84
N TYR A 133 15.38 4.87 0.61
CA TYR A 133 15.67 5.66 -0.59
C TYR A 133 14.81 6.94 -0.65
N VAL A 134 13.49 6.78 -0.48
CA VAL A 134 12.54 7.90 -0.49
C VAL A 134 12.83 8.88 0.66
N THR A 135 13.08 8.38 1.86
CA THR A 135 13.45 9.20 3.02
C THR A 135 14.74 9.99 2.77
N ASN A 136 15.78 9.36 2.24
CA ASN A 136 17.05 10.03 1.93
C ASN A 136 16.89 11.08 0.82
N LYS A 137 16.03 10.81 -0.17
CA LYS A 137 15.82 11.70 -1.31
C LYS A 137 15.00 12.94 -0.96
N TYR A 138 13.89 12.78 -0.24
CA TYR A 138 12.98 13.87 0.06
C TYR A 138 13.22 14.54 1.42
N GLY A 139 13.93 13.88 2.34
CA GLY A 139 14.29 14.39 3.66
C GLY A 139 13.62 13.62 4.80
N GLU A 140 14.38 13.36 5.87
CA GLU A 140 13.89 12.63 7.06
C GLU A 140 12.72 13.34 7.78
N ASP A 141 12.66 14.66 7.68
CA ASP A 141 11.61 15.50 8.25
C ASP A 141 10.35 15.59 7.36
N LYS A 142 10.42 15.12 6.11
CA LYS A 142 9.33 15.19 5.11
C LYS A 142 8.71 13.84 4.76
N VAL A 143 9.28 12.76 5.26
CA VAL A 143 8.84 11.39 4.98
C VAL A 143 8.54 10.67 6.28
N ALA A 144 7.35 10.10 6.40
CA ALA A 144 6.97 9.26 7.54
C ALA A 144 6.06 8.13 7.10
N GLN A 145 5.99 7.09 7.91
CA GLN A 145 4.95 6.08 7.75
C GLN A 145 3.62 6.58 8.32
N ILE A 146 2.51 5.92 7.99
CA ILE A 146 1.19 6.26 8.54
C ILE A 146 0.97 5.45 9.82
N ILE A 147 0.45 6.06 10.88
CA ILE A 147 0.08 5.32 12.09
C ILE A 147 -1.19 4.50 11.90
N THR A 148 -1.26 3.41 12.64
CA THR A 148 -2.47 2.63 12.85
C THR A 148 -2.65 2.38 14.34
N PHE A 149 -3.87 2.13 14.76
CA PHE A 149 -4.14 1.77 16.14
C PHE A 149 -4.62 0.32 16.20
N GLY A 150 -3.92 -0.49 16.99
CA GLY A 150 -4.41 -1.82 17.32
C GLY A 150 -5.62 -1.68 18.23
N THR A 151 -6.79 -2.15 17.80
CA THR A 151 -8.02 -2.12 18.59
C THR A 151 -8.23 -3.41 19.38
N LEU A 152 -9.03 -3.32 20.44
CA LEU A 152 -9.46 -4.45 21.25
C LEU A 152 -10.53 -5.27 20.51
N LYS A 153 -10.08 -6.25 19.71
CA LYS A 153 -10.94 -7.24 19.04
C LYS A 153 -11.62 -8.18 20.05
N PRO A 154 -12.76 -8.82 19.71
CA PRO A 154 -13.55 -9.66 20.62
C PRO A 154 -12.75 -10.64 21.48
N LYS A 155 -11.92 -11.49 20.85
CA LYS A 155 -11.08 -12.47 21.58
C LYS A 155 -9.99 -11.79 22.42
N ALA A 156 -9.43 -10.68 21.95
CA ALA A 156 -8.37 -9.98 22.65
C ALA A 156 -8.89 -9.28 23.91
N VAL A 157 -10.05 -8.60 23.81
CA VAL A 157 -10.66 -7.91 24.94
C VAL A 157 -11.07 -8.89 26.03
N VAL A 158 -11.66 -10.05 25.67
CA VAL A 158 -12.01 -11.09 26.65
C VAL A 158 -10.79 -11.62 27.38
N LYS A 159 -9.65 -11.83 26.69
CA LYS A 159 -8.40 -12.25 27.35
C LYS A 159 -7.82 -11.19 28.27
N ASP A 160 -7.84 -9.93 27.84
CA ASP A 160 -7.30 -8.83 28.65
C ASP A 160 -8.14 -8.59 29.91
N VAL A 161 -9.47 -8.59 29.81
CA VAL A 161 -10.38 -8.45 30.95
C VAL A 161 -10.29 -9.66 31.87
N ALA A 162 -10.26 -10.89 31.33
CA ALA A 162 -10.09 -12.11 32.12
C ALA A 162 -8.85 -12.05 33.01
N ARG A 163 -7.74 -11.56 32.46
CA ARG A 163 -6.48 -11.39 33.20
C ARG A 163 -6.60 -10.36 34.33
N VAL A 164 -7.38 -9.31 34.17
CA VAL A 164 -7.60 -8.29 35.22
C VAL A 164 -8.50 -8.84 36.34
N LEU A 165 -9.46 -9.70 36.00
CA LEU A 165 -10.36 -10.37 36.95
C LEU A 165 -9.76 -11.64 37.55
N ASP A 166 -8.45 -11.88 37.39
CA ASP A 166 -7.75 -13.08 37.86
C ASP A 166 -8.38 -14.42 37.39
N ILE A 167 -9.06 -14.43 36.24
CA ILE A 167 -9.53 -15.66 35.63
C ILE A 167 -8.33 -16.43 35.06
N PRO A 168 -8.18 -17.73 35.40
CA PRO A 168 -7.05 -18.54 34.92
C PRO A 168 -6.90 -18.53 33.39
N PHE A 169 -5.66 -18.49 32.92
CA PHE A 169 -5.36 -18.44 31.47
C PHE A 169 -5.99 -19.58 30.67
N ALA A 170 -6.01 -20.80 31.22
CA ALA A 170 -6.66 -21.95 30.59
C ALA A 170 -8.17 -21.71 30.40
N GLU A 171 -8.83 -21.19 31.43
CA GLU A 171 -10.26 -20.88 31.40
C GLU A 171 -10.56 -19.75 30.42
N SER A 172 -9.77 -18.67 30.43
CA SER A 172 -9.87 -17.58 29.45
C SER A 172 -9.75 -18.08 27.99
N ASN A 173 -8.84 -19.02 27.72
CA ASN A 173 -8.72 -19.61 26.39
C ASN A 173 -9.97 -20.39 25.98
N GLU A 174 -10.58 -21.16 26.88
CA GLU A 174 -11.85 -21.85 26.60
C GLU A 174 -12.97 -20.85 26.30
N LEU A 175 -13.08 -19.77 27.08
CA LEU A 175 -14.06 -18.70 26.80
C LEU A 175 -13.87 -18.11 25.40
N THR A 176 -12.63 -17.88 24.96
CA THR A 176 -12.36 -17.30 23.64
C THR A 176 -12.59 -18.25 22.47
N LYS A 177 -12.66 -19.57 22.69
CA LYS A 177 -13.03 -20.53 21.64
C LYS A 177 -14.51 -20.48 21.29
N LEU A 178 -15.35 -20.02 22.22
CA LEU A 178 -16.78 -19.81 22.00
C LEU A 178 -17.06 -18.62 21.07
N ILE A 179 -16.08 -17.72 20.91
CA ILE A 179 -16.16 -16.57 20.02
C ILE A 179 -15.76 -17.03 18.60
N PRO A 180 -16.62 -16.87 17.58
CA PRO A 180 -16.27 -17.20 16.21
C PRO A 180 -15.07 -16.40 15.70
N ASP A 181 -14.34 -16.99 14.75
CA ASP A 181 -13.32 -16.27 14.00
C ASP A 181 -13.95 -15.47 12.85
N GLY A 182 -13.52 -14.23 12.66
CA GLY A 182 -13.93 -13.44 11.52
C GLY A 182 -13.62 -11.96 11.67
N PRO A 183 -13.48 -11.21 10.56
CA PRO A 183 -13.18 -9.79 10.60
C PRO A 183 -14.35 -8.92 11.06
N LYS A 184 -15.58 -9.44 11.00
CA LYS A 184 -16.82 -8.72 11.35
C LYS A 184 -17.47 -9.17 12.66
N VAL A 185 -16.88 -10.14 13.36
CA VAL A 185 -17.44 -10.66 14.61
C VAL A 185 -17.38 -9.59 15.69
N SER A 186 -18.48 -9.37 16.40
CA SER A 186 -18.54 -8.54 17.61
C SER A 186 -19.01 -9.33 18.84
N LEU A 187 -18.67 -8.88 20.05
CA LEU A 187 -19.17 -9.53 21.27
C LEU A 187 -20.69 -9.41 21.41
N LYS A 188 -21.28 -8.34 20.88
CA LYS A 188 -22.73 -8.16 20.86
C LYS A 188 -23.42 -9.27 20.06
N GLU A 189 -22.93 -9.59 18.87
CA GLU A 189 -23.44 -10.69 18.04
C GLU A 189 -23.23 -12.05 18.72
N VAL A 190 -22.12 -12.25 19.43
CA VAL A 190 -21.88 -13.48 20.21
C VAL A 190 -22.94 -13.66 21.30
N LEU A 191 -23.40 -12.57 21.92
CA LEU A 191 -24.44 -12.59 22.96
C LEU A 191 -25.87 -12.65 22.41
N ASP A 192 -26.07 -12.53 21.09
CA ASP A 192 -27.38 -12.78 20.47
C ASP A 192 -27.71 -14.28 20.42
N ASP A 193 -26.69 -15.16 20.54
CA ASP A 193 -26.90 -16.57 20.81
C ASP A 193 -27.29 -16.78 22.28
N ASN A 194 -28.54 -17.19 22.51
CA ASN A 194 -29.09 -17.42 23.85
C ASN A 194 -28.26 -18.43 24.66
N SER A 195 -27.69 -19.45 24.02
CA SER A 195 -26.89 -20.47 24.72
C SER A 195 -25.58 -19.90 25.25
N LEU A 196 -24.90 -19.06 24.46
CA LEU A 196 -23.67 -18.39 24.86
C LEU A 196 -23.96 -17.31 25.90
N LYS A 197 -25.05 -16.55 25.72
CA LYS A 197 -25.50 -15.56 26.68
C LYS A 197 -25.75 -16.19 28.05
N GLU A 198 -26.50 -17.29 28.11
CA GLU A 198 -26.76 -18.03 29.35
C GLU A 198 -25.47 -18.53 30.00
N TYR A 199 -24.52 -19.03 29.20
CA TYR A 199 -23.22 -19.47 29.67
C TYR A 199 -22.43 -18.31 30.31
N PHE A 200 -22.37 -17.15 29.66
CA PHE A 200 -21.63 -16.00 30.17
C PHE A 200 -22.29 -15.34 31.40
N ILE A 201 -23.61 -15.46 31.58
CA ILE A 201 -24.29 -14.98 32.81
C ILE A 201 -24.33 -16.01 33.93
N SER A 202 -23.95 -17.28 33.66
CA SER A 202 -24.05 -18.38 34.63
C SER A 202 -23.17 -18.18 35.87
N LYS A 203 -22.02 -17.51 35.71
CA LYS A 203 -21.11 -17.17 36.80
C LYS A 203 -21.02 -15.64 36.95
N PRO A 204 -21.05 -15.10 38.18
CA PRO A 204 -20.91 -13.66 38.40
C PRO A 204 -19.66 -13.06 37.76
N VAL A 205 -18.54 -13.77 37.84
CA VAL A 205 -17.25 -13.33 37.28
C VAL A 205 -17.25 -13.28 35.74
N TYR A 206 -18.00 -14.16 35.08
CA TYR A 206 -18.13 -14.14 33.61
C TYR A 206 -19.05 -13.02 33.14
N LYS A 207 -20.10 -12.74 33.91
CA LYS A 207 -20.98 -11.62 33.65
C LYS A 207 -20.20 -10.31 33.74
N GLU A 208 -19.44 -10.13 34.83
CA GLU A 208 -18.57 -8.96 35.00
C GLU A 208 -17.54 -8.84 33.88
N LEU A 209 -16.92 -9.96 33.47
CA LEU A 209 -16.03 -10.00 32.33
C LEU A 209 -16.71 -9.48 31.05
N MET A 210 -17.92 -9.97 30.74
CA MET A 210 -18.60 -9.60 29.50
C MET A 210 -19.12 -8.16 29.53
N ASP A 211 -19.63 -7.70 30.68
CA ASP A 211 -20.07 -6.32 30.86
C ASP A 211 -18.89 -5.35 30.63
N ALA A 212 -17.71 -5.64 31.19
CA ALA A 212 -16.50 -4.85 30.94
C ALA A 212 -15.99 -4.99 29.49
N ALA A 213 -16.00 -6.20 28.94
CA ALA A 213 -15.51 -6.45 27.59
C ALA A 213 -16.35 -5.74 26.51
N LEU A 214 -17.67 -5.67 26.68
CA LEU A 214 -18.57 -4.93 25.78
C LEU A 214 -18.29 -3.42 25.75
N VAL A 215 -17.87 -2.85 26.89
CA VAL A 215 -17.49 -1.43 26.96
C VAL A 215 -16.13 -1.18 26.30
N LEU A 216 -15.20 -2.13 26.45
CA LEU A 216 -13.82 -1.99 25.98
C LEU A 216 -13.62 -2.45 24.52
N GLU A 217 -14.54 -3.22 23.96
CA GLU A 217 -14.47 -3.70 22.58
C GLU A 217 -14.35 -2.52 21.60
N GLY A 218 -13.39 -2.63 20.67
CA GLY A 218 -13.14 -1.61 19.66
C GLY A 218 -12.30 -0.41 20.14
N MET A 219 -12.05 -0.26 21.44
CA MET A 219 -11.16 0.80 21.93
C MET A 219 -9.72 0.61 21.45
N ASN A 220 -9.03 1.73 21.22
CA ASN A 220 -7.61 1.75 20.84
C ASN A 220 -6.74 1.24 22.00
N ARG A 221 -5.86 0.27 21.72
CA ARG A 221 -4.97 -0.36 22.70
C ARG A 221 -3.54 0.16 22.64
N HIS A 222 -2.99 0.27 21.43
CA HIS A 222 -1.62 0.70 21.21
C HIS A 222 -1.45 1.32 19.82
N ALA A 223 -0.46 2.20 19.70
CA ALA A 223 0.03 2.68 18.42
C ALA A 223 0.79 1.57 17.69
N SER A 224 0.62 1.50 16.39
CA SER A 224 1.32 0.62 15.46
C SER A 224 1.56 1.39 14.16
N THR A 225 2.36 0.84 13.25
CA THR A 225 2.64 1.47 11.95
C THR A 225 1.87 0.76 10.84
N HIS A 226 1.31 1.52 9.90
CA HIS A 226 0.59 1.00 8.74
C HIS A 226 1.53 0.12 7.91
N ALA A 227 1.04 -1.03 7.47
CA ALA A 227 1.87 -2.01 6.75
C ALA A 227 2.32 -1.54 5.36
N ALA A 228 1.65 -0.54 4.78
CA ALA A 228 1.95 -0.04 3.44
C ALA A 228 2.13 1.48 3.36
N GLY A 229 1.57 2.23 4.30
CA GLY A 229 1.24 3.64 4.06
C GLY A 229 2.41 4.53 4.39
N ILE A 230 2.83 5.33 3.41
CA ILE A 230 3.87 6.35 3.56
C ILE A 230 3.29 7.68 3.10
N VAL A 231 3.75 8.74 3.74
CA VAL A 231 3.46 10.11 3.37
C VAL A 231 4.73 10.84 3.00
N ILE A 232 4.66 11.65 1.95
CA ILE A 232 5.75 12.52 1.51
C ILE A 232 5.19 13.94 1.38
N SER A 233 5.78 14.89 2.08
CA SER A 233 5.39 16.30 2.07
C SER A 233 6.42 17.19 1.39
N LYS A 234 6.00 18.41 1.03
CA LYS A 234 6.87 19.44 0.43
C LYS A 234 7.76 20.14 1.46
N THR A 235 7.18 20.49 2.61
CA THR A 235 7.86 21.06 3.78
C THR A 235 7.86 20.04 4.93
N PRO A 236 8.50 20.29 6.09
CA PRO A 236 8.48 19.35 7.20
C PRO A 236 7.07 18.87 7.55
N LEU A 237 6.90 17.57 7.81
CA LEU A 237 5.59 16.98 8.09
C LEU A 237 4.89 17.62 9.30
N THR A 238 5.68 18.14 10.24
CA THR A 238 5.20 18.85 11.44
C THR A 238 4.44 20.14 11.13
N ASP A 239 4.58 20.69 9.92
CA ASP A 239 3.78 21.83 9.46
C ASP A 239 2.31 21.44 9.20
N TYR A 240 2.06 20.15 8.99
CA TYR A 240 0.75 19.60 8.60
C TYR A 240 0.14 18.73 9.69
N VAL A 241 0.95 17.81 10.26
CA VAL A 241 0.47 16.78 11.18
C VAL A 241 1.47 16.49 12.30
N PRO A 242 0.99 16.15 13.52
CA PRO A 242 1.87 15.70 14.57
C PRO A 242 2.48 14.32 14.24
N LEU A 243 3.68 14.06 14.75
CA LEU A 243 4.43 12.82 14.52
C LEU A 243 4.53 11.98 15.81
N TYR A 244 4.65 10.67 15.63
CA TYR A 244 4.91 9.67 16.65
C TYR A 244 6.22 8.96 16.33
N LYS A 245 7.10 8.80 17.33
CA LYS A 245 8.34 8.04 17.19
C LYS A 245 8.27 6.80 18.08
N ASP A 246 8.38 5.63 17.47
CA ASP A 246 8.55 4.39 18.23
C ASP A 246 10.00 4.29 18.71
N TYR A 247 10.24 4.44 20.01
CA TYR A 247 11.58 4.35 20.58
C TYR A 247 12.22 2.96 20.46
N LYS A 248 11.43 1.89 20.28
CA LYS A 248 11.96 0.52 20.14
C LYS A 248 12.46 0.26 18.72
N GLN A 249 11.74 0.76 17.72
CA GLN A 249 12.03 0.50 16.30
C GLN A 249 12.77 1.66 15.63
N GLY A 250 12.76 2.85 16.23
CA GLY A 250 13.32 4.07 15.66
C GLY A 250 12.50 4.67 14.52
N SER A 251 11.40 4.03 14.12
CA SER A 251 10.52 4.49 13.04
C SER A 251 9.69 5.70 13.46
N VAL A 252 9.45 6.59 12.48
CA VAL A 252 8.61 7.78 12.61
C VAL A 252 7.34 7.56 11.81
N SER A 253 6.20 7.82 12.45
CA SER A 253 4.88 7.73 11.86
C SER A 253 4.10 9.02 12.09
N THR A 254 3.12 9.33 11.25
CA THR A 254 2.13 10.38 11.53
C THR A 254 1.34 10.06 12.80
N GLN A 255 0.68 10.99 13.47
CA GLN A 255 -0.32 10.67 14.51
C GLN A 255 -1.73 10.57 13.95
N TYR A 256 -1.94 11.07 12.74
CA TYR A 256 -3.20 10.95 12.01
C TYR A 256 -3.22 9.67 11.19
N THR A 257 -4.35 8.97 11.25
CA THR A 257 -4.64 7.78 10.46
C THR A 257 -4.84 8.14 9.00
N MET A 258 -4.79 7.12 8.13
CA MET A 258 -4.84 7.26 6.68
C MET A 258 -6.00 8.13 6.16
N ASP A 259 -7.18 7.98 6.77
CA ASP A 259 -8.40 8.72 6.46
C ASP A 259 -8.31 10.23 6.76
N LEU A 260 -7.55 10.60 7.79
CA LEU A 260 -7.39 12.01 8.20
C LEU A 260 -6.27 12.73 7.43
N LEU A 261 -5.33 11.99 6.85
CA LEU A 261 -4.19 12.58 6.13
C LEU A 261 -4.58 13.22 4.79
N GLU A 262 -5.57 12.64 4.10
CA GLU A 262 -6.04 13.16 2.82
C GLU A 262 -6.69 14.55 2.99
N GLU A 263 -7.46 14.74 4.07
CA GLU A 263 -8.05 16.04 4.44
C GLU A 263 -6.99 17.09 4.78
N CYS A 264 -5.83 16.65 5.29
CA CYS A 264 -4.67 17.52 5.54
C CYS A 264 -3.90 17.87 4.25
N GLY A 265 -4.37 17.40 3.10
CA GLY A 265 -3.75 17.65 1.79
C GLY A 265 -2.41 16.92 1.60
N LEU A 266 -2.14 15.88 2.41
CA LEU A 266 -0.94 15.07 2.28
C LEU A 266 -1.16 13.91 1.31
N VAL A 267 -0.15 13.63 0.49
CA VAL A 267 -0.22 12.56 -0.51
C VAL A 267 0.28 11.28 0.10
N LYS A 268 -0.61 10.29 0.13
CA LYS A 268 -0.30 8.93 0.55
C LYS A 268 0.30 8.14 -0.61
N MET A 269 1.20 7.23 -0.28
CA MET A 269 1.70 6.21 -1.19
C MET A 269 1.69 4.88 -0.45
N ASP A 270 1.06 3.87 -1.05
CA ASP A 270 0.99 2.53 -0.48
C ASP A 270 2.13 1.68 -1.05
N PHE A 271 3.10 1.37 -0.20
CA PHE A 271 4.22 0.46 -0.46
C PHE A 271 3.92 -0.87 0.22
N LEU A 272 3.14 -1.72 -0.44
CA LEU A 272 2.73 -3.00 0.14
C LEU A 272 3.83 -4.05 -0.04
N GLY A 273 4.22 -4.71 1.05
CA GLY A 273 5.17 -5.83 1.02
C GLY A 273 4.49 -7.15 0.68
N LEU A 274 4.47 -7.55 -0.60
CA LEU A 274 3.90 -8.82 -1.04
C LEU A 274 4.91 -9.96 -0.92
N LYS A 275 4.60 -10.93 -0.05
CA LYS A 275 5.38 -12.18 0.08
C LYS A 275 5.44 -12.98 -1.21
N THR A 276 4.41 -12.90 -2.05
CA THR A 276 4.35 -13.59 -3.35
C THR A 276 5.47 -13.13 -4.29
N LEU A 277 5.81 -11.84 -4.30
CA LEU A 277 6.89 -11.33 -5.14
C LEU A 277 8.25 -11.87 -4.68
N THR A 278 8.49 -11.92 -3.37
CA THR A 278 9.68 -12.56 -2.79
C THR A 278 9.74 -14.05 -3.15
N LEU A 279 8.62 -14.77 -3.03
CA LEU A 279 8.55 -16.19 -3.38
C LEU A 279 8.88 -16.44 -4.86
N ILE A 280 8.29 -15.65 -5.76
CA ILE A 280 8.55 -15.72 -7.19
C ILE A 280 10.02 -15.47 -7.50
N LYS A 281 10.62 -14.43 -6.89
CA LYS A 281 12.04 -14.11 -7.08
C LYS A 281 12.95 -15.25 -6.63
N ASN A 282 12.67 -15.84 -5.46
CA ASN A 282 13.44 -16.96 -4.94
C ASN A 282 13.29 -18.20 -5.82
N ALA A 283 12.07 -18.49 -6.30
CA ALA A 283 11.82 -19.58 -7.25
C ALA A 283 12.58 -19.35 -8.57
N GLU A 284 12.56 -18.14 -9.12
CA GLU A 284 13.29 -17.78 -10.33
C GLU A 284 14.81 -17.97 -10.15
N ASN A 285 15.36 -17.52 -9.02
CA ASN A 285 16.78 -17.70 -8.69
C ASN A 285 17.18 -19.18 -8.59
N LEU A 286 16.33 -20.02 -7.98
CA LEU A 286 16.55 -21.46 -7.92
C LEU A 286 16.51 -22.10 -9.31
N ILE A 287 15.55 -21.73 -10.15
CA ILE A 287 15.47 -22.24 -11.54
C ILE A 287 16.71 -21.81 -12.33
N ARG A 288 17.19 -20.58 -12.15
CA ARG A 288 18.41 -20.07 -12.81
C ARG A 288 19.68 -20.85 -12.46
N SER A 289 19.70 -21.58 -11.35
CA SER A 289 20.82 -22.49 -11.03
C SER A 289 20.93 -23.67 -12.01
N VAL A 290 19.84 -24.03 -12.68
CA VAL A 290 19.77 -25.11 -13.69
C VAL A 290 19.58 -24.57 -15.10
N ASN A 291 18.80 -23.50 -15.26
CA ASN A 291 18.53 -22.80 -16.52
C ASN A 291 18.84 -21.30 -16.40
N PRO A 292 20.10 -20.87 -16.62
CA PRO A 292 20.55 -19.49 -16.38
C PRO A 292 19.74 -18.41 -17.12
N ASP A 293 19.13 -18.75 -18.25
CA ASP A 293 18.38 -17.80 -19.09
C ASP A 293 16.90 -17.67 -18.69
N PHE A 294 16.43 -18.43 -17.71
CA PHE A 294 15.05 -18.38 -17.26
C PHE A 294 14.67 -17.00 -16.71
N LYS A 295 13.62 -16.40 -17.28
CA LYS A 295 13.04 -15.15 -16.80
C LYS A 295 11.52 -15.23 -16.78
N ILE A 296 10.91 -14.93 -15.63
CA ILE A 296 9.44 -15.00 -15.49
C ILE A 296 8.71 -14.13 -16.52
N LYS A 297 9.25 -12.94 -16.80
CA LYS A 297 8.69 -11.99 -17.78
C LYS A 297 8.64 -12.49 -19.23
N ASN A 298 9.34 -13.59 -19.53
CA ASN A 298 9.37 -14.18 -20.86
C ASN A 298 8.38 -15.34 -21.01
N ILE A 299 7.63 -15.69 -19.96
CA ILE A 299 6.65 -16.77 -20.00
C ILE A 299 5.46 -16.34 -20.87
N PRO A 300 4.99 -17.18 -21.80
CA PRO A 300 3.84 -16.87 -22.64
C PRO A 300 2.52 -17.01 -21.86
N ASP A 301 1.57 -16.13 -22.14
CA ASP A 301 0.24 -16.11 -21.47
C ASP A 301 -0.68 -17.29 -21.86
N ASN A 302 -0.26 -18.13 -22.80
CA ASN A 302 -1.07 -19.21 -23.38
C ASN A 302 -0.46 -20.60 -23.17
N ASP A 303 0.30 -20.78 -22.09
CA ASP A 303 0.80 -22.10 -21.71
C ASP A 303 -0.36 -23.04 -21.35
N VAL A 304 -0.43 -24.21 -22.02
CA VAL A 304 -1.58 -25.15 -21.89
C VAL A 304 -1.57 -25.91 -20.56
N LYS A 305 -0.40 -26.05 -19.92
CA LYS A 305 -0.27 -26.81 -18.67
C LYS A 305 -0.62 -25.98 -17.43
N THR A 306 -0.58 -24.65 -17.57
CA THR A 306 -0.91 -23.67 -16.53
C THR A 306 -2.38 -23.29 -16.61
#